data_AF-A0A1B6DWU0-F1
#
_entry.id   AF-A0A1B6DWU0-F1
#
_cell.length_a   1.000
_cell.length_b   1.000
_cell.length_c   1.000
_cell.angle_alpha   90.00
_cell.angle_beta   90.00
_cell.angle_gamma   90.00
#
_symmetry.space_group_name_H-M   'P 1'
#
loop_
_entity.id
_entity.type
_entity.pdbx_description
1 polymer ?
#
loop_
_entity_poly.entity_id
_entity_poly.type
_entity_poly.pdbx_seq_one_letter_code
_entity_poly.pdbx_strand_id
1 'polypeptide(L)'
;AKKFQWAEAMITIQNLGLTGHKLFEIEVNVDVNNPTRQIIWLDQYSSGSLISREYYLKGWGNIYVKAYYNLMVDIVVLFGANRKSAEKEMKEVMYLEIRLIQATMSAVERRDLFKVNNLMTIKDLQQKYPYLQWMDFLSKLFKLDCQMYNDDPVLVTNPR
;
A
#
# COMPACT_ATOMS: atom_id res chain seq x y z
N ALA A 1 -8.31 -4.85 25.69
CA ALA A 1 -8.04 -5.25 24.29
C ALA A 1 -6.74 -4.59 23.84
N LYS A 2 -5.84 -5.29 23.12
CA LYS A 2 -4.66 -4.64 22.53
C LYS A 2 -5.12 -3.61 21.48
N LYS A 3 -4.49 -2.44 21.43
CA LYS A 3 -4.78 -1.39 20.44
C LYS A 3 -4.32 -1.88 19.07
N PHE A 4 -5.21 -1.91 18.09
CA PHE A 4 -4.88 -2.33 16.71
C PHE A 4 -3.71 -1.51 16.14
N GLN A 5 -2.74 -2.20 15.53
CA GLN A 5 -1.60 -1.61 14.82
C GLN A 5 -1.64 -2.10 13.37
N TRP A 6 -1.86 -1.19 12.42
CA TRP A 6 -1.98 -1.53 11.00
C TRP A 6 -0.70 -2.17 10.44
N ALA A 7 0.48 -1.76 10.94
CA ALA A 7 1.77 -2.29 10.50
C ALA A 7 1.95 -3.77 10.90
N GLU A 8 1.50 -4.15 12.10
CA GLU A 8 1.50 -5.55 12.54
C GLU A 8 0.54 -6.41 11.70
N ALA A 9 -0.61 -5.84 11.33
CA ALA A 9 -1.56 -6.50 10.44
C ALA A 9 -0.93 -6.74 9.06
N MET A 10 -0.23 -5.76 8.49
CA MET A 10 0.49 -5.93 7.21
C MET A 10 1.56 -7.03 7.27
N ILE A 11 2.36 -7.06 8.34
CA ILE A 11 3.36 -8.13 8.56
C ILE A 11 2.68 -9.49 8.65
N THR A 12 1.56 -9.59 9.37
CA THR A 12 0.80 -10.83 9.53
C THR A 12 0.25 -11.32 8.19
N ILE A 13 -0.38 -10.44 7.41
CA ILE A 13 -0.91 -10.74 6.07
C ILE A 13 0.19 -11.25 5.14
N GLN A 14 1.35 -10.56 5.11
CA GLN A 14 2.52 -10.98 4.33
C GLN A 14 3.03 -12.36 4.75
N ASN A 15 3.13 -12.63 6.05
CA ASN A 15 3.61 -13.92 6.58
C ASN A 15 2.64 -15.07 6.31
N LEU A 16 1.36 -14.78 6.12
CA LEU A 16 0.35 -15.74 5.68
C LEU A 16 0.38 -15.99 4.15
N GLY A 17 1.26 -15.31 3.41
CA GLY A 17 1.33 -15.41 1.95
C GLY A 17 0.16 -14.73 1.22
N LEU A 18 -0.61 -13.89 1.93
CA LEU A 18 -1.73 -13.17 1.35
C LEU A 18 -1.23 -11.90 0.66
N THR A 19 -1.65 -11.70 -0.60
CA THR A 19 -1.36 -10.50 -1.39
C THR A 19 -2.60 -9.59 -1.44
N GLY A 20 -2.40 -8.27 -1.62
CA GLY A 20 -3.50 -7.34 -1.94
C GLY A 20 -4.11 -6.49 -0.82
N HIS A 21 -3.61 -6.54 0.42
CA HIS A 21 -4.15 -5.75 1.54
C HIS A 21 -3.07 -4.91 2.23
N LYS A 22 -2.44 -4.00 1.46
CA LYS A 22 -1.39 -3.12 1.97
C LYS A 22 -1.78 -1.66 1.74
N LEU A 23 -1.47 -0.79 2.71
CA LEU A 23 -1.68 0.66 2.56
C LEU A 23 -0.71 1.29 1.55
N PHE A 24 0.40 0.61 1.27
CA PHE A 24 1.40 0.93 0.27
C PHE A 24 2.10 -0.36 -0.15
N GLU A 25 2.60 -0.42 -1.38
CA GLU A 25 3.29 -1.59 -1.89
C GLU A 25 4.74 -1.62 -1.38
N ILE A 26 5.21 -2.83 -1.08
CA ILE A 26 6.56 -3.09 -0.61
C ILE A 26 7.04 -4.34 -1.31
N GLU A 27 8.15 -4.22 -2.02
CA GLU A 27 8.80 -5.31 -2.73
C GLU A 27 10.31 -5.16 -2.73
N VAL A 28 11.00 -6.25 -3.07
CA VAL A 28 12.44 -6.23 -3.35
C VAL A 28 12.58 -6.33 -4.86
N ASN A 29 13.26 -5.34 -5.45
CA ASN A 29 13.40 -5.23 -6.90
C ASN A 29 14.79 -4.72 -7.27
N VAL A 30 15.15 -4.83 -8.54
CA VAL A 30 16.47 -4.40 -9.05
C VAL A 30 16.63 -2.89 -8.88
N ASP A 31 17.80 -2.43 -8.47
CA ASP A 31 18.09 -0.99 -8.52
C ASP A 31 18.27 -0.53 -9.97
N VAL A 32 17.42 0.42 -10.40
CA VAL A 32 17.46 1.02 -11.73
C VAL A 32 18.81 1.67 -12.04
N ASN A 33 19.50 2.21 -11.02
CA ASN A 33 20.80 2.86 -11.18
C ASN A 33 21.98 1.87 -11.11
N ASN A 34 21.77 0.68 -10.55
CA ASN A 34 22.77 -0.38 -10.46
C ASN A 34 22.09 -1.76 -10.54
N PRO A 35 21.96 -2.34 -11.75
CA PRO A 35 21.23 -3.59 -11.94
C PRO A 35 21.82 -4.84 -11.26
N THR A 36 23.03 -4.72 -10.69
CA THR A 36 23.69 -5.84 -9.97
C THR A 36 23.23 -6.00 -8.53
N ARG A 37 22.44 -5.06 -8.00
CA ARG A 37 21.89 -5.11 -6.63
C ARG A 37 20.36 -5.09 -6.64
N GLN A 38 19.79 -5.73 -5.62
CA GLN A 38 18.37 -5.61 -5.29
C GLN A 38 18.21 -4.65 -4.12
N ILE A 39 17.16 -3.84 -4.15
CA ILE A 39 16.83 -2.84 -3.14
C ILE A 39 15.35 -2.91 -2.80
N ILE A 40 14.97 -2.36 -1.66
CA ILE A 40 13.56 -2.29 -1.26
C ILE A 40 12.90 -1.16 -2.02
N TRP A 41 11.74 -1.45 -2.62
CA TRP A 41 10.89 -0.46 -3.27
C TRP A 41 9.66 -0.24 -2.39
N LEU A 42 9.41 1.02 -2.07
CA LEU A 42 8.18 1.49 -1.43
C LEU A 42 7.37 2.24 -2.48
N ASP A 43 6.23 1.65 -2.85
CA ASP A 43 5.35 2.19 -3.86
C ASP A 43 3.99 2.56 -3.27
N GLN A 44 3.28 3.45 -3.95
CA GLN A 44 1.99 3.96 -3.52
C GLN A 44 0.93 2.86 -3.39
N TYR A 45 -0.19 3.17 -2.74
CA TYR A 45 -1.35 2.28 -2.74
C TYR A 45 -1.77 1.90 -4.18
N SER A 46 -2.04 0.61 -4.38
CA SER A 46 -2.65 0.08 -5.58
C SER A 46 -3.95 -0.60 -5.19
N SER A 47 -5.06 -0.20 -5.81
CA SER A 47 -6.35 -0.88 -5.66
C SER A 47 -6.40 -2.25 -6.35
N GLY A 48 -5.28 -2.72 -6.89
CA GLY A 48 -5.24 -3.83 -7.84
C GLY A 48 -5.99 -3.52 -9.14
N SER A 49 -6.08 -4.51 -10.03
CA SER A 49 -6.71 -4.39 -11.35
C SER A 49 -8.25 -4.27 -11.33
N LEU A 50 -8.88 -4.17 -10.15
CA LEU A 50 -10.34 -4.25 -10.01
C LEU A 50 -11.06 -3.01 -10.54
N ILE A 51 -10.51 -1.82 -10.30
CA ILE A 51 -11.02 -0.56 -10.86
C ILE A 51 -9.82 0.35 -11.16
N SER A 52 -9.87 1.04 -12.31
CA SER A 52 -8.83 2.01 -12.65
C SER A 52 -8.92 3.27 -11.77
N ARG A 53 -7.77 3.92 -11.56
CA ARG A 53 -7.68 5.19 -10.80
C ARG A 53 -8.69 6.23 -11.28
N GLU A 54 -8.87 6.35 -12.59
CA GLU A 54 -9.76 7.33 -13.22
C GLU A 54 -11.22 7.13 -12.84
N TYR A 55 -11.63 5.88 -12.58
CA TYR A 55 -12.99 5.59 -12.13
C TYR A 55 -13.16 5.86 -10.63
N TYR A 56 -12.17 5.50 -9.79
CA TYR A 56 -12.18 5.88 -8.37
C TYR A 56 -12.33 7.40 -8.18
N LEU A 57 -11.62 8.19 -8.99
CA LEU A 57 -11.68 9.66 -8.92
C LEU A 57 -13.04 10.25 -9.31
N LYS A 58 -13.88 9.50 -10.04
CA LYS A 58 -15.27 9.89 -10.33
C LYS A 58 -16.23 9.62 -9.15
N GLY A 59 -15.76 8.92 -8.11
CA GLY A 59 -16.48 8.67 -6.87
C GLY A 59 -17.82 7.95 -7.09
N TRP A 60 -18.77 8.19 -6.17
CA TRP A 60 -20.07 7.53 -6.14
C TRP A 60 -20.97 7.80 -7.36
N GLY A 61 -20.64 8.75 -8.22
CA GLY A 61 -21.35 8.95 -9.49
C GLY A 61 -21.07 7.86 -10.52
N ASN A 62 -19.96 7.14 -10.37
CA ASN A 62 -19.50 6.15 -11.34
C ASN A 62 -20.11 4.75 -11.09
N ILE A 63 -20.51 4.08 -12.17
CA ILE A 63 -21.12 2.74 -12.10
C ILE A 63 -20.17 1.67 -11.57
N TYR A 64 -18.88 1.75 -11.88
CA TYR A 64 -17.88 0.77 -11.44
C TYR A 64 -17.59 0.91 -9.95
N VAL A 65 -17.53 2.14 -9.45
CA VAL A 65 -17.38 2.42 -8.00
C VAL A 65 -18.58 1.85 -7.23
N LYS A 66 -19.81 2.08 -7.72
CA LYS A 66 -21.00 1.48 -7.09
C LYS A 66 -21.00 -0.04 -7.13
N ALA A 67 -20.64 -0.64 -8.27
CA ALA A 67 -20.59 -2.08 -8.44
C ALA A 67 -19.56 -2.73 -7.49
N TYR A 68 -18.38 -2.12 -7.36
CA TYR A 68 -17.36 -2.60 -6.43
C TYR A 68 -17.76 -2.45 -4.97
N TYR A 69 -18.43 -1.36 -4.59
CA TYR A 69 -19.01 -1.24 -3.25
C TYR A 69 -20.01 -2.36 -2.95
N ASN A 70 -20.91 -2.66 -3.89
CA ASN A 70 -21.85 -3.77 -3.71
C ASN A 70 -21.12 -5.11 -3.58
N LEU A 71 -20.08 -5.34 -4.39
CA LEU A 71 -19.24 -6.53 -4.29
C LEU A 71 -18.58 -6.64 -2.91
N MET A 72 -18.01 -5.57 -2.37
CA MET A 72 -17.43 -5.54 -1.02
C MET A 72 -18.46 -5.94 0.04
N VAL A 73 -19.66 -5.37 -0.02
CA VAL A 73 -20.76 -5.70 0.90
C VAL A 73 -21.17 -7.16 0.78
N ASP A 74 -21.37 -7.66 -0.43
CA ASP A 74 -21.83 -9.03 -0.66
C ASP A 74 -20.78 -10.06 -0.21
N ILE A 75 -19.48 -9.77 -0.40
CA ILE A 75 -18.38 -10.62 0.08
C ILE A 75 -18.39 -10.70 1.60
N VAL A 76 -18.42 -9.58 2.32
CA VAL A 76 -18.38 -9.65 3.80
C VAL A 76 -19.65 -10.26 4.40
N VAL A 77 -20.81 -10.08 3.74
CA VAL A 77 -22.06 -10.78 4.10
C VAL A 77 -21.93 -12.28 3.87
N LEU A 78 -21.31 -12.71 2.77
CA LEU A 78 -21.03 -14.13 2.51
C LEU A 78 -20.14 -14.75 3.60
N PHE A 79 -19.22 -13.97 4.17
CA PHE A 79 -18.41 -14.35 5.34
C PHE A 79 -19.15 -14.24 6.69
N GLY A 80 -20.46 -13.97 6.69
CA GLY A 80 -21.31 -13.99 7.87
C GLY A 80 -21.58 -12.63 8.52
N ALA A 81 -21.15 -11.52 7.93
CA ALA A 81 -21.45 -10.19 8.45
C ALA A 81 -22.95 -9.84 8.32
N ASN A 82 -23.47 -9.07 9.27
CA ASN A 82 -24.81 -8.49 9.16
C ASN A 82 -24.84 -7.45 8.03
N ARG A 83 -25.79 -7.56 7.09
CA ARG A 83 -25.87 -6.68 5.91
C ARG A 83 -25.89 -5.18 6.23
N LYS A 84 -26.66 -4.76 7.23
CA LYS A 84 -26.75 -3.32 7.60
C LYS A 84 -25.42 -2.78 8.13
N SER A 85 -24.68 -3.61 8.87
CA SER A 85 -23.35 -3.24 9.37
C SER A 85 -22.31 -3.28 8.24
N ALA A 86 -22.37 -4.29 7.37
CA ALA A 86 -21.54 -4.43 6.19
C ALA A 86 -21.65 -3.22 5.24
N GLU A 87 -22.87 -2.78 4.93
CA GLU A 87 -23.11 -1.59 4.11
C GLU A 87 -22.46 -0.34 4.72
N LYS A 88 -22.61 -0.14 6.02
CA LYS A 88 -22.00 1.00 6.72
C LYS A 88 -20.47 0.93 6.69
N GLU A 89 -19.90 -0.21 7.05
CA GLU A 89 -18.44 -0.36 7.19
C GLU A 89 -17.73 -0.37 5.84
N MET A 90 -18.27 -1.06 4.83
CA MET A 90 -17.68 -1.08 3.48
C MET A 90 -17.78 0.29 2.79
N LYS A 91 -18.73 1.13 3.20
CA LYS A 91 -18.79 2.51 2.72
C LYS A 91 -17.61 3.33 3.26
N GLU A 92 -17.25 3.14 4.53
CA GLU A 92 -16.06 3.76 5.12
C GLU A 92 -14.76 3.25 4.48
N VAL A 93 -14.68 1.94 4.18
CA VAL A 93 -13.57 1.35 3.42
C VAL A 93 -13.47 1.98 2.03
N MET A 94 -14.58 2.11 1.30
CA MET A 94 -14.59 2.78 0.00
C MET A 94 -14.10 4.23 0.08
N TYR A 95 -14.49 4.99 1.11
CA TYR A 95 -13.96 6.35 1.31
C TYR A 95 -12.47 6.36 1.63
N LEU A 96 -11.97 5.39 2.40
CA LEU A 96 -10.54 5.23 2.64
C LEU A 96 -9.79 4.95 1.33
N GLU A 97 -10.24 3.99 0.52
CA GLU A 97 -9.62 3.65 -0.75
C GLU A 97 -9.62 4.83 -1.73
N ILE A 98 -10.73 5.56 -1.86
CA ILE A 98 -10.79 6.77 -2.70
C ILE A 98 -9.74 7.80 -2.26
N ARG A 99 -9.58 8.03 -0.95
CA ARG A 99 -8.56 8.97 -0.44
C ARG A 99 -7.14 8.50 -0.71
N LEU A 100 -6.88 7.20 -0.55
CA LEU A 100 -5.58 6.63 -0.91
C LEU A 100 -5.29 6.82 -2.39
N ILE A 101 -6.26 6.51 -3.25
CA ILE A 101 -6.14 6.68 -4.71
C ILE A 101 -5.96 8.15 -5.10
N GLN A 102 -6.57 9.10 -4.40
CA GLN A 102 -6.33 10.53 -4.64
C GLN A 102 -4.88 10.95 -4.37
N ALA A 103 -4.21 10.32 -3.40
CA ALA A 103 -2.80 10.58 -3.09
C ALA A 103 -1.82 9.88 -4.06
N THR A 104 -2.31 9.01 -4.94
CA THR A 104 -1.46 8.30 -5.92
C THR A 104 -1.11 9.18 -7.12
N MET A 105 0.11 9.00 -7.65
CA MET A 105 0.52 9.55 -8.94
C MET A 105 -0.29 8.90 -10.08
N SER A 106 -0.63 9.70 -11.09
CA SER A 106 -1.21 9.21 -12.34
C SER A 106 -0.22 8.39 -13.18
N ALA A 107 -0.73 7.59 -14.10
CA ALA A 107 0.11 6.82 -15.03
C ALA A 107 1.04 7.71 -15.87
N VAL A 108 0.62 8.95 -16.18
CA VAL A 108 1.44 9.92 -16.93
C VAL A 108 2.60 10.42 -16.07
N GLU A 109 2.34 10.80 -14.81
CA GLU A 109 3.38 11.25 -13.89
C GLU A 109 4.42 10.17 -13.62
N ARG A 110 3.99 8.90 -13.54
CA ARG A 110 4.88 7.76 -13.30
C ARG A 110 5.80 7.39 -14.46
N ARG A 111 5.55 7.90 -15.67
CA ARG A 111 6.48 7.73 -16.81
C ARG A 111 7.73 8.60 -16.70
N ASP A 112 7.70 9.62 -15.84
CA ASP A 112 8.84 10.48 -15.57
C ASP A 112 9.75 9.81 -14.54
N LEU A 113 10.85 9.22 -15.02
CA LEU A 113 11.81 8.48 -14.20
C LEU A 113 12.42 9.36 -13.09
N PHE A 114 12.55 10.66 -13.30
CA PHE A 114 13.07 11.57 -12.27
C PHE A 114 12.09 11.75 -11.11
N LYS A 115 10.78 11.64 -11.36
CA LYS A 115 9.76 11.75 -10.30
C LYS A 115 9.63 10.49 -9.45
N VAL A 116 9.87 9.32 -10.05
CA VAL A 116 9.73 8.03 -9.35
C VAL A 116 11.04 7.51 -8.78
N ASN A 117 12.20 8.06 -9.16
CA ASN A 117 13.50 7.64 -8.66
C ASN A 117 13.94 8.44 -7.42
N ASN A 118 13.25 8.27 -6.29
CA ASN A 118 13.62 8.93 -5.02
C ASN A 118 14.36 7.93 -4.11
N LEU A 119 15.61 7.64 -4.47
CA LEU A 119 16.48 6.78 -3.69
C LEU A 119 16.91 7.49 -2.40
N MET A 120 16.74 6.82 -1.26
CA MET A 120 17.16 7.32 0.05
C MET A 120 17.62 6.17 0.94
N THR A 121 18.28 6.47 2.06
CA THR A 121 18.63 5.43 3.04
C THR A 121 17.46 5.12 3.97
N ILE A 122 17.47 3.98 4.68
CA ILE A 122 16.49 3.71 5.75
C ILE A 122 16.50 4.82 6.81
N LYS A 123 17.68 5.37 7.12
CA LYS A 123 17.83 6.52 8.02
C LYS A 123 17.09 7.76 7.51
N ASP A 124 17.27 8.12 6.25
CA ASP A 124 16.59 9.28 5.64
C ASP A 124 15.08 9.05 5.58
N LEU A 125 14.65 7.83 5.25
CA LEU A 125 13.25 7.41 5.27
C LEU A 125 12.63 7.62 6.67
N GLN A 126 13.35 7.23 7.72
CA GLN A 126 12.91 7.41 9.11
C GLN A 126 12.77 8.88 9.51
N GLN A 127 13.67 9.75 9.02
CA GLN A 127 13.59 11.19 9.27
C GLN A 127 12.42 11.84 8.52
N LYS A 128 12.21 11.43 7.26
CA LYS A 128 11.19 12.02 6.38
C LYS A 128 9.77 11.57 6.71
N TYR A 129 9.61 10.30 7.11
CA TYR A 129 8.31 9.68 7.36
C TYR A 129 8.27 9.03 8.76
N PRO A 130 8.24 9.82 9.86
CA PRO A 130 8.41 9.31 11.22
C PRO A 130 7.18 8.58 11.80
N TYR A 131 6.20 8.22 10.97
CA TYR A 131 4.96 7.54 11.40
C TYR A 131 5.15 6.04 11.67
N LEU A 132 6.27 5.46 11.23
CA LEU A 132 6.63 4.06 11.42
C LEU A 132 8.09 3.97 11.91
N GLN A 133 8.37 2.96 12.74
CA GLN A 133 9.75 2.56 13.02
C GLN A 133 10.22 1.68 11.85
N TRP A 134 10.77 2.31 10.81
CA TRP A 134 11.00 1.65 9.52
C TRP A 134 11.95 0.46 9.60
N MET A 135 13.06 0.60 10.34
CA MET A 135 14.02 -0.50 10.51
C MET A 135 13.36 -1.72 11.14
N ASP A 136 12.61 -1.53 12.23
CA ASP A 136 11.91 -2.60 12.93
C ASP A 136 10.82 -3.23 12.04
N PHE A 137 10.04 -2.40 11.34
CA PHE A 137 9.00 -2.85 10.45
C PHE A 137 9.55 -3.68 9.27
N LEU A 138 10.56 -3.18 8.57
CA LEU A 138 11.17 -3.86 7.42
C LEU A 138 11.85 -5.16 7.86
N SER A 139 12.59 -5.15 8.97
CA SER A 139 13.24 -6.35 9.52
C SER A 139 12.24 -7.45 9.86
N LYS A 140 11.07 -7.08 10.43
CA LYS A 140 9.99 -8.03 10.72
C LYS A 140 9.29 -8.51 9.46
N LEU A 141 9.12 -7.63 8.47
CA LEU A 141 8.43 -7.95 7.22
C LEU A 141 9.24 -8.91 6.33
N PHE A 142 10.55 -8.68 6.20
CA PHE A 142 11.44 -9.51 5.38
C PHE A 142 12.06 -10.69 6.12
N LYS A 143 11.75 -10.83 7.41
CA LYS A 143 12.29 -11.84 8.34
C LYS A 143 13.79 -11.63 8.62
N LEU A 144 14.25 -12.21 9.72
CA LEU A 144 15.60 -12.03 10.28
C LEU A 144 16.73 -12.59 9.41
N ASP A 145 16.43 -13.27 8.30
CA ASP A 145 17.44 -13.87 7.41
C ASP A 145 18.14 -12.82 6.53
N CYS A 146 17.61 -11.59 6.46
CA CYS A 146 18.24 -10.45 5.81
C CYS A 146 18.81 -9.49 6.86
N GLN A 147 20.13 -9.27 6.85
CA GLN A 147 20.74 -8.22 7.65
C GLN A 147 20.47 -6.86 7.00
N MET A 148 19.79 -5.98 7.73
CA MET A 148 19.47 -4.62 7.29
C MET A 148 20.24 -3.58 8.12
N TYR A 149 20.70 -2.53 7.45
CA TYR A 149 21.49 -1.43 8.01
C TYR A 149 20.86 -0.08 7.70
N ASN A 150 21.12 0.92 8.54
CA ASN A 150 20.53 2.26 8.38
C ASN A 150 20.86 2.93 7.04
N ASP A 151 22.01 2.59 6.47
CA ASP A 151 22.49 3.13 5.19
C ASP A 151 22.01 2.31 3.99
N ASP A 152 21.23 1.25 4.20
CA ASP A 152 20.69 0.46 3.10
C ASP A 152 19.75 1.30 2.23
N PRO A 153 19.84 1.17 0.90
CA PRO A 153 19.04 1.93 -0.04
C PRO A 153 17.58 1.45 -0.07
N VAL A 154 16.68 2.41 -0.08
CA VAL A 154 15.24 2.25 -0.29
C VAL A 154 14.80 3.22 -1.39
N LEU A 155 14.12 2.68 -2.40
CA LEU A 155 13.50 3.49 -3.45
C LEU A 155 12.08 3.86 -3.04
N VAL A 156 11.77 5.15 -2.95
CA VAL A 156 10.40 5.64 -2.75
C VAL A 156 9.86 6.20 -4.06
N THR A 157 8.87 5.53 -4.64
CA THR A 157 8.37 5.91 -5.98
C THR A 157 7.42 7.11 -5.95
N ASN A 158 6.69 7.30 -4.85
CA ASN A 158 5.81 8.44 -4.63
C ASN A 158 6.12 9.05 -3.26
N PRO A 159 6.94 10.14 -3.20
CA PRO A 159 7.37 10.73 -1.95
C PRO A 159 6.39 11.75 -1.36
N ARG A 160 5.24 12.01 -2.01
CA ARG A 160 4.22 12.98 -1.56
C ARG A 160 3.24 12.33 -0.60
#